data_AF-A0A1C5RR88-F1
#
_entry.id   AF-A0A1C5RR88-F1
#
_cell.length_a   1.000
_cell.length_b   1.000
_cell.length_c   1.000
_cell.angle_alpha   90.00
_cell.angle_beta   90.00
_cell.angle_gamma   90.00
#
_symmetry.space_group_name_H-M   'P 1'
#
loop_
_entity.id
_entity.type
_entity.pdbx_description
1 polymer ?
#
loop_
_entity_poly.entity_id
_entity_poly.type
_entity_poly.pdbx_seq_one_letter_code
_entity_poly.pdbx_strand_id
1 'polypeptide(L)' 'MAKAAVAAGCDGLMIEVHNNPEKALCDGPQSLKPAKFEQLMKELKPIADAVGKEI' A
#
# COMPACT_ATOMS: atom_id res chain seq x y z
N MET A 1 -8.04 -0.87 -1.12
CA MET A 1 -8.26 -1.28 0.29
C MET A 1 -7.36 -0.54 1.27
N ALA A 2 -6.05 -0.38 1.00
CA ALA A 2 -5.11 0.35 1.87
C ALA A 2 -5.63 1.71 2.41
N LYS A 3 -6.11 2.60 1.54
CA LYS A 3 -6.65 3.91 1.94
C LYS A 3 -7.82 3.81 2.93
N ALA A 4 -8.72 2.86 2.71
CA ALA A 4 -9.87 2.64 3.58
C ALA A 4 -9.45 2.08 4.94
N ALA A 5 -8.46 1.18 4.98
CA ALA A 5 -7.92 0.64 6.22
C ALA A 5 -7.23 1.72 7.05
N VAL A 6 -6.42 2.59 6.43
CA VAL A 6 -5.79 3.74 7.12
C VAL A 6 -6.87 4.71 7.62
N ALA A 7 -7.86 5.05 6.77
CA ALA A 7 -8.97 5.90 7.18
C ALA A 7 -9.81 5.31 8.34
N ALA A 8 -9.89 3.97 8.44
CA ALA A 8 -10.53 3.27 9.53
C ALA A 8 -9.66 3.18 10.81
N GLY A 9 -8.42 3.67 10.77
CA GLY A 9 -7.53 3.72 11.92
C GLY A 9 -6.70 2.46 12.16
N CYS A 10 -6.42 1.66 11.12
CA CYS A 10 -5.56 0.48 11.25
C CYS A 10 -4.16 0.84 11.78
N ASP A 11 -3.50 -0.12 12.45
CA ASP A 11 -2.13 0.06 12.96
C ASP A 11 -1.05 -0.31 11.94
N GLY A 12 -1.42 -0.99 10.85
CA GLY A 12 -0.47 -1.38 9.82
C GLY A 12 -1.13 -1.93 8.56
N LEU A 13 -0.34 -1.97 7.49
CA LEU A 13 -0.70 -2.54 6.20
C LEU A 13 0.36 -3.56 5.78
N MET A 14 -0.07 -4.71 5.29
CA MET A 14 0.79 -5.66 4.61
C MET A 14 0.55 -5.52 3.10
N ILE A 15 1.59 -5.14 2.37
CA ILE A 15 1.52 -4.86 0.93
C ILE A 15 2.62 -5.66 0.22
N GLU A 16 2.21 -6.50 -0.73
CA GLU A 16 3.15 -7.23 -1.56
C GLU A 16 3.62 -6.36 -2.73
N VAL A 17 4.94 -6.35 -2.96
CA VAL A 17 5.59 -5.56 -4.01
C VAL A 17 6.52 -6.47 -4.80
N HIS A 18 6.39 -6.47 -6.12
CA HIS A 18 7.24 -7.25 -7.01
C HIS A 18 7.67 -6.42 -8.23
N ASN A 19 8.95 -6.51 -8.59
CA ASN A 19 9.52 -5.77 -9.73
C ASN A 19 8.92 -6.22 -11.08
N ASN A 20 8.54 -7.50 -11.18
CA ASN A 20 7.94 -8.06 -12.37
C ASN A 20 6.76 -8.99 -12.01
N PRO A 21 5.58 -8.43 -11.68
CA PRO A 21 4.47 -9.21 -11.15
C PRO A 21 4.00 -10.33 -12.10
N GLU A 22 4.15 -10.13 -13.40
CA GLU A 22 3.79 -11.10 -14.44
C GLU A 22 4.63 -12.39 -14.41
N LYS A 23 5.81 -12.34 -13.77
CA LYS A 23 6.70 -13.50 -13.55
C LYS A 23 6.72 -13.96 -12.10
N ALA A 24 5.86 -13.43 -11.24
CA ALA A 24 5.82 -13.85 -9.84
C ALA A 24 5.39 -15.32 -9.75
N LEU A 25 6.13 -16.11 -8.97
CA LEU A 25 5.88 -17.54 -8.78
C LEU A 25 4.55 -17.82 -8.05
N CYS A 26 4.08 -16.83 -7.28
CA CYS A 26 2.78 -16.78 -6.63
C CYS A 26 2.33 -15.32 -6.59
N ASP A 27 1.02 -15.07 -6.60
CA ASP A 27 0.44 -13.77 -6.24
C ASP A 27 0.81 -12.55 -7.10
N GLY A 28 1.25 -12.78 -8.34
CA GLY A 28 1.56 -11.74 -9.32
C GLY A 28 0.45 -10.70 -9.55
N PRO A 29 -0.83 -11.09 -9.73
CA PRO A 29 -1.90 -10.13 -9.98
C PRO A 29 -2.18 -9.17 -8.82
N GLN A 30 -1.87 -9.52 -7.57
CA GLN A 30 -2.09 -8.65 -6.40
C GLN A 30 -0.84 -7.89 -5.95
N SER A 31 0.34 -8.30 -6.41
CA SER A 31 1.59 -7.59 -6.16
C SER A 31 1.66 -6.24 -6.88
N LEU A 32 1.99 -5.19 -6.15
CA LEU A 32 2.23 -3.87 -6.73
C LEU A 32 3.61 -3.82 -7.39
N LYS A 33 3.74 -3.00 -8.44
CA LYS A 33 5.06 -2.56 -8.92
C LYS A 33 5.64 -1.51 -7.98
N PRO A 34 6.97 -1.40 -7.82
CA PRO A 34 7.59 -0.42 -6.92
C PRO A 34 7.10 1.01 -7.11
N ALA A 35 6.94 1.48 -8.35
CA ALA A 35 6.44 2.82 -8.63
C ALA A 35 5.00 3.04 -8.13
N LYS A 36 4.13 2.01 -8.22
CA LYS A 36 2.77 2.08 -7.68
C LYS A 36 2.77 2.06 -6.16
N PHE A 37 3.70 1.32 -5.54
CA PHE A 37 3.88 1.33 -4.09
C PHE A 37 4.32 2.73 -3.60
N GLU A 38 5.30 3.34 -4.26
CA GLU A 38 5.74 4.70 -3.93
C GLU A 38 4.60 5.72 -4.05
N GLN A 39 3.81 5.64 -5.12
CA GLN A 39 2.62 6.46 -5.29
C GLN A 39 1.61 6.22 -4.17
N LEU A 40 1.34 4.97 -3.82
CA LEU A 40 0.42 4.61 -2.75
C LEU A 40 0.86 5.24 -1.42
N MET A 41 2.15 5.18 -1.06
CA MET A 41 2.66 5.78 0.17
C MET A 41 2.45 7.30 0.22
N LYS A 42 2.68 7.99 -0.91
CA LYS A 42 2.39 9.43 -1.04
C LYS A 42 0.91 9.75 -0.85
N GLU A 43 0.02 8.88 -1.34
CA GLU A 43 -1.42 9.03 -1.20
C GLU A 43 -1.94 8.66 0.20
N LEU A 44 -1.25 7.76 0.94
CA LEU A 44 -1.63 7.37 2.29
C LEU A 44 -1.24 8.40 3.34
N LYS A 45 -0.12 9.11 3.15
CA LYS A 45 0.37 10.11 4.09
C LYS A 45 -0.68 11.15 4.53
N PRO A 46 -1.38 11.86 3.62
CA PRO A 46 -2.40 12.83 4.02
C PRO A 46 -3.61 12.18 4.73
N ILE A 47 -3.90 10.90 4.46
CA ILE A 47 -4.98 10.17 5.12
C ILE A 47 -4.56 9.81 6.54
N ALA A 48 -3.34 9.32 6.72
CA ALA A 48 -2.77 8.99 8.03
C ALA A 48 -2.73 10.22 8.94
N ASP A 49 -2.22 11.34 8.41
CA ASP A 49 -2.20 12.63 9.12
C ASP A 49 -3.62 13.04 9.59
N ALA A 50 -4.63 12.88 8.71
CA ALA A 50 -6.01 13.23 9.02
C ALA A 50 -6.65 12.36 10.12
N VAL A 51 -6.15 11.13 10.33
CA VAL A 51 -6.62 10.22 11.40
C VAL A 51 -5.65 10.15 12.58
N GLY A 52 -4.64 11.03 12.63
CA GLY A 52 -3.66 11.07 13.72
C GLY A 52 -2.72 9.87 13.77
N LYS A 53 -2.41 9.26 12.62
CA LYS A 53 -1.45 8.15 12.47
C LYS A 53 -0.19 8.65 11.73
N GLU A 54 0.95 8.00 11.98
CA GLU A 54 2.23 8.25 11.30
C GLU A 54 2.59 7.05 10.40
N ILE A 55 3.05 7.32 9.18
CA ILE A 55 3.46 6.32 8.17
C ILE A 55 4.73 6.78 7.45
#